data_AF-T0Y6R6-F1
#
_entry.id   AF-T0Y6R6-F1
#
_cell.length_a   1.000
_cell.length_b   1.000
_cell.length_c   1.000
_cell.angle_alpha   90.00
_cell.angle_beta   90.00
_cell.angle_gamma   90.00
#
_symmetry.space_group_name_H-M   'P 1'
#
loop_
_entity.id
_entity.type
_entity.pdbx_description
1 polymer ?
#
loop_
_entity_poly.entity_id
_entity_poly.type
_entity_poly.pdbx_seq_one_letter_code
_entity_poly.pdbx_strand_id
1 'polypeptide(L)' 'RINQALGHPVGFANPLIYRPATEATFHRIVSGSNGGYSAGPGWNACTGWGSPDGAELLAVLRAPAPTT' A
#
# COMPACT_ATOMS: atom_id res chain seq x y z
N ARG A 1 7.55 8.77 -10.02
CA ARG A 1 6.77 9.96 -9.60
C ARG A 1 6.81 10.19 -8.08
N ILE A 2 6.64 9.16 -7.23
CA ILE A 2 6.72 9.33 -5.76
C ILE A 2 8.06 9.92 -5.29
N ASN A 3 9.21 9.31 -5.63
CA ASN A 3 10.53 9.86 -5.25
C ASN A 3 10.73 11.31 -5.72
N GLN A 4 10.30 11.62 -6.95
CA GLN A 4 10.36 12.97 -7.50
C GLN A 4 9.49 13.95 -6.69
N ALA A 5 8.29 13.54 -6.29
CA ALA A 5 7.36 14.35 -5.52
C ALA A 5 7.75 14.53 -4.04
N LEU A 6 8.59 13.63 -3.51
CA LEU A 6 9.17 13.70 -2.17
C LEU A 6 10.54 14.41 -2.16
N GLY A 7 11.21 14.53 -3.31
CA GLY A 7 12.55 15.11 -3.43
C GLY A 7 13.69 14.19 -2.96
N HIS A 8 13.38 12.94 -2.58
CA HIS A 8 14.36 11.94 -2.14
C HIS A 8 13.86 10.51 -2.46
N PRO A 9 14.75 9.50 -2.51
CA PRO A 9 14.33 8.12 -2.67
C PRO A 9 13.57 7.63 -1.43
N VAL A 10 12.46 6.90 -1.65
CA VAL A 10 11.73 6.19 -0.57
C VAL A 10 12.55 5.02 -0.01
N GLY A 11 13.40 4.40 -0.83
CA GLY A 11 14.22 3.26 -0.42
C GLY A 11 13.39 1.98 -0.24
N PHE A 12 13.61 1.27 0.87
CA PHE A 12 12.95 0.00 1.15
C PHE A 12 11.47 0.21 1.52
N ALA A 13 10.59 0.05 0.53
CA ALA A 13 9.18 0.42 0.65
C ALA A 13 8.32 -0.58 1.45
N ASN A 14 8.71 -1.85 1.59
CA ASN A 14 7.87 -2.87 2.22
C ASN A 14 7.44 -2.50 3.65
N PRO A 15 8.34 -2.10 4.56
CA PRO A 15 7.94 -1.66 5.90
C PRO A 15 7.06 -0.42 5.91
N LEU A 16 7.02 0.37 4.83
CA LEU A 16 6.17 1.55 4.71
C LEU A 16 4.76 1.18 4.24
N ILE A 17 4.65 0.35 3.19
CA ILE A 17 3.35 0.01 2.57
C ILE A 17 2.55 -1.04 3.33
N TYR A 18 3.17 -1.75 4.27
CA TYR A 18 2.51 -2.71 5.16
C TYR A 18 2.17 -2.13 6.55
N ARG A 19 2.16 -0.81 6.70
CA ARG A 19 1.72 -0.14 7.94
C ARG A 19 0.20 0.08 7.88
N PRO A 20 -0.49 0.13 9.04
CA PRO A 20 -1.92 0.44 9.07
C PRO A 20 -2.29 1.74 8.33
N ALA A 21 -1.41 2.75 8.39
CA ALA A 21 -1.64 4.04 7.75
C ALA A 21 -1.72 3.98 6.21
N THR A 22 -1.14 2.96 5.57
CA THR A 22 -1.12 2.84 4.10
C THR A 22 -2.15 1.85 3.57
N GLU A 23 -2.75 1.01 4.41
CA GLU A 23 -3.72 -0.02 3.97
C GLU A 23 -4.87 0.58 3.16
N ALA A 24 -5.43 1.70 3.63
CA ALA A 24 -6.56 2.35 2.96
C ALA A 24 -6.23 2.92 1.57
N THR A 25 -4.93 3.11 1.26
CA THR A 25 -4.47 3.67 -0.01
C THR A 25 -4.42 2.65 -1.15
N PHE A 26 -4.93 1.43 -0.93
CA PHE A 26 -4.98 0.37 -1.94
C PHE A 26 -6.42 0.04 -2.34
N HIS A 27 -6.63 -0.13 -3.64
CA HIS A 27 -7.83 -0.73 -4.19
C HIS A 27 -7.80 -2.24 -3.96
N ARG A 28 -8.53 -2.67 -2.94
CA ARG A 28 -8.60 -4.07 -2.51
C ARG A 28 -9.40 -4.90 -3.50
N ILE A 29 -8.87 -6.08 -3.82
CA ILE A 29 -9.54 -7.09 -4.64
C ILE A 29 -10.06 -8.16 -3.69
N VAL A 30 -11.38 -8.24 -3.53
CA VAL A 30 -12.06 -9.07 -2.51
C VAL A 30 -12.79 -10.28 -3.09
N SER A 31 -12.74 -10.46 -4.41
CA SER A 31 -13.42 -11.56 -5.11
C SER A 31 -12.53 -12.14 -6.19
N GLY A 32 -12.56 -13.47 -6.34
CA GLY A 32 -11.73 -14.21 -7.28
C GLY A 32 -10.81 -15.21 -6.59
N SER A 33 -10.02 -15.93 -7.39
CA SER A 33 -9.06 -16.93 -6.92
C SER A 33 -7.86 -17.01 -7.87
N ASN A 34 -6.70 -17.36 -7.33
CA ASN A 34 -5.51 -17.73 -8.13
C ASN A 34 -5.34 -19.25 -8.27
N GLY A 35 -6.37 -20.04 -7.96
CA GLY A 35 -6.38 -21.51 -8.00
C GLY A 35 -5.91 -22.19 -6.71
N GLY A 36 -5.14 -21.51 -5.86
CA GLY A 36 -4.71 -22.03 -4.55
C GLY A 36 -5.29 -21.28 -3.35
N TYR A 37 -5.62 -20.00 -3.54
CA TYR A 37 -6.18 -19.12 -2.53
C TYR A 37 -7.40 -18.39 -3.08
N SER A 38 -8.27 -17.94 -2.18
CA SER A 38 -9.40 -17.06 -2.48
C SER A 38 -9.08 -15.64 -2.05
N ALA A 39 -9.49 -14.67 -2.86
CA ALA A 39 -9.45 -13.27 -2.48
C ALA A 39 -10.46 -12.98 -1.37
N GLY A 40 -10.23 -11.94 -0.58
CA GLY A 40 -11.08 -11.56 0.54
C GLY A 40 -10.70 -10.19 1.11
N PRO A 41 -11.41 -9.70 2.14
CA PRO A 41 -11.13 -8.42 2.78
C PRO A 41 -9.71 -8.33 3.33
N GLY A 42 -9.14 -7.13 3.28
CA GLY A 42 -7.77 -6.87 3.77
C GLY A 42 -6.71 -7.49 2.87
N TRP A 43 -5.55 -7.78 3.46
CA TRP A 43 -4.47 -8.47 2.75
C TRP A 43 -4.91 -9.89 2.43
N ASN A 44 -4.63 -10.35 1.21
CA ASN A 44 -4.87 -11.73 0.83
C ASN A 44 -3.75 -12.28 -0.05
N ALA A 45 -3.61 -13.62 -0.08
CA ALA A 45 -2.56 -14.29 -0.83
C ALA A 45 -2.74 -14.27 -2.36
N CYS A 46 -3.86 -13.73 -2.86
CA CYS A 46 -4.06 -13.54 -4.29
C CYS A 46 -3.43 -12.23 -4.77
N THR A 47 -3.60 -11.13 -4.04
CA THR A 47 -3.25 -9.77 -4.52
C THR A 47 -2.54 -8.90 -3.49
N GLY A 48 -2.23 -9.43 -2.31
CA GLY A 48 -1.78 -8.64 -1.17
C GLY A 48 -2.84 -7.61 -0.77
N TRP A 49 -2.44 -6.33 -0.65
CA TRP A 49 -3.38 -5.22 -0.45
C TRP A 49 -4.21 -4.86 -1.70
N GLY A 50 -3.80 -5.31 -2.89
CA GLY A 50 -4.38 -4.91 -4.18
C GLY A 50 -3.51 -3.89 -4.92
N SER A 51 -4.12 -3.03 -5.74
CA SER A 51 -3.39 -1.99 -6.49
C SER A 51 -3.33 -0.68 -5.70
N PRO A 52 -2.18 0.00 -5.64
CA PRO A 52 -2.07 1.28 -4.92
C PRO A 52 -2.77 2.42 -5.67
N ASP A 53 -3.50 3.27 -4.94
CA ASP A 53 -3.78 4.64 -5.35
C ASP A 53 -2.52 5.48 -5.11
N GLY A 54 -1.87 5.87 -6.21
CA GLY A 54 -0.59 6.58 -6.14
C GLY A 54 -0.68 7.98 -5.53
N ALA A 55 -1.84 8.64 -5.59
CA ALA A 55 -2.03 9.97 -5.01
C ALA A 55 -2.24 9.88 -3.49
N GLU A 56 -3.09 8.94 -3.05
CA GLU A 56 -3.31 8.70 -1.62
C GLU A 56 -2.05 8.15 -0.94
N LEU A 57 -1.35 7.20 -1.58
CA LEU A 57 -0.10 6.67 -1.06
C LEU A 57 0.96 7.77 -0.92
N LEU A 58 1.07 8.67 -1.90
CA LEU A 58 1.96 9.83 -1.80
C LEU A 58 1.57 10.77 -0.65
N ALA A 59 0.26 11.01 -0.44
CA ALA A 59 -0.21 11.85 0.66
C ALA A 59 0.17 11.26 2.03
N VAL A 60 0.01 9.95 2.21
CA VAL A 60 0.41 9.25 3.44
C VAL A 60 1.92 9.28 3.63
N LEU A 61 2.71 9.06 2.57
CA LEU A 61 4.18 9.07 2.66
C LEU A 61 4.78 10.48 2.85
N ARG A 62 4.02 11.53 2.55
CA ARG A 62 4.40 12.92 2.87
C ARG A 62 4.17 13.28 4.34
N ALA A 63 3.27 12.58 5.03
CA ALA A 63 3.02 12.86 6.44
C ALA A 63 4.27 12.53 7.27
N PRO A 64 4.70 13.40 8.19
CA PRO A 64 5.76 13.07 9.14
C PRO A 64 5.38 11.79 9.89
N ALA A 65 6.34 10.90 10.13
CA ALA A 65 6.11 9.76 11.00
C ALA A 65 5.61 10.28 12.37
N PRO A 66 4.58 9.66 12.98
CA PRO A 66 4.11 10.09 14.29
C PRO A 66 5.28 10.09 15.27
N THR A 67 5.53 11.22 15.91
CA THR A 67 6.52 11.35 16.98
C THR A 67 5.95 10.64 18.20
N THR A 68 6.52 9.47 18.55
CA THR A 68 6.26 8.81 19.82
C THR A 68 7.04 9.48 20.93
#